data_AF-A0A5M6Z9Q9-F1
#
_entry.id   AF-A0A5M6Z9Q9-F1
#
_cell.length_a   1.000
_cell.length_b   1.000
_cell.length_c   1.000
_cell.angle_alpha   90.00
_cell.angle_beta   90.00
_cell.angle_gamma   90.00
#
_symmetry.space_group_name_H-M   'P 1'
#
loop_
_entity.id
_entity.type
_entity.pdbx_description
1 polymer ?
#
loop_
_entity_poly.entity_id
_entity_poly.type
_entity_poly.pdbx_seq_one_letter_code
_entity_poly.pdbx_strand_id
1 'polypeptide(L)' 'MASNDFCTREGALRLKERIEAYWKERGYDVSVELQEAGFMPAMRSARTDVRSNMVNGMPRPANDRGQERRSA' A
#
# COMPACT_ATOMS: atom_id res chain seq x y z
N MET A 1 -16.67 -13.54 13.85
CA MET A 1 -15.90 -12.32 14.19
C MET A 1 -14.73 -12.25 13.23
N ALA A 2 -14.64 -11.23 12.37
CA ALA A 2 -13.46 -11.07 11.52
C ALA A 2 -12.27 -10.82 12.45
N SER A 3 -11.35 -11.78 12.54
CA SER A 3 -10.11 -11.62 13.29
C SER A 3 -9.41 -10.35 12.79
N ASN A 4 -9.11 -9.40 13.67
CA ASN A 4 -8.32 -8.20 13.38
C ASN A 4 -6.81 -8.54 13.23
N ASP A 5 -6.52 -9.75 12.76
CA ASP A 5 -5.16 -10.21 12.54
C ASP A 5 -4.67 -9.72 11.18
N PHE A 6 -3.92 -8.62 11.23
CA PHE A 6 -3.28 -8.00 10.07
C PHE A 6 -1.90 -8.58 9.76
N CYS A 7 -1.41 -9.53 10.57
CA CYS A 7 -0.10 -10.16 10.42
C CYS A 7 -0.15 -11.41 9.52
N THR A 8 -1.24 -11.60 8.78
CA THR A 8 -1.42 -12.66 7.80
C THR A 8 -1.50 -12.08 6.39
N ARG A 9 -1.30 -12.91 5.37
CA ARG A 9 -1.47 -12.54 3.96
C ARG A 9 -2.88 -11.98 3.68
N GLU A 10 -3.90 -12.63 4.22
CA GLU A 10 -5.30 -12.18 4.13
C GLU A 10 -5.52 -10.84 4.84
N GLY A 11 -4.88 -10.65 6.00
CA GLY A 11 -4.88 -9.38 6.74
C GLY A 11 -4.24 -8.24 5.94
N ALA A 12 -3.13 -8.51 5.25
CA ALA A 12 -2.46 -7.56 4.39
C ALA A 12 -3.32 -7.19 3.15
N LEU A 13 -4.02 -8.16 2.56
CA LEU A 13 -4.99 -7.92 1.48
C LEU A 13 -6.12 -6.99 1.93
N ARG A 14 -6.71 -7.26 3.10
CA ARG A 14 -7.75 -6.41 3.68
C ARG A 14 -7.25 -4.99 3.95
N LEU A 15 -6.00 -4.84 4.42
CA LEU A 15 -5.39 -3.52 4.61
C LEU A 15 -5.25 -2.78 3.29
N LYS A 16 -4.76 -3.45 2.25
CA LYS A 16 -4.67 -2.89 0.89
C LYS A 16 -6.03 -2.36 0.43
N GLU A 17 -7.06 -3.21 0.44
CA GLU A 17 -8.41 -2.85 -0.03
C GLU A 17 -8.98 -1.66 0.76
N ARG A 18 -8.78 -1.65 2.08
CA ARG A 18 -9.27 -0.59 2.96
C ARG A 18 -8.58 0.76 2.67
N ILE A 19 -7.27 0.77 2.44
CA ILE A 19 -6.52 2.00 2.13
C ILE A 19 -6.95 2.55 0.76
N GLU A 20 -7.04 1.69 -0.26
CA GLU A 20 -7.43 2.10 -1.60
C GLU A 20 -8.88 2.62 -1.64
N ALA A 21 -9.81 1.93 -0.97
CA ALA A 21 -11.21 2.38 -0.88
C ALA A 21 -11.34 3.74 -0.18
N TYR A 22 -10.64 3.94 0.94
CA TYR A 22 -10.69 5.19 1.71
C TYR A 22 -10.32 6.43 0.87
N TRP A 23 -9.27 6.30 0.04
CA TRP A 23 -8.82 7.40 -0.81
C TRP A 23 -9.63 7.54 -2.09
N LYS A 24 -10.12 6.43 -2.65
CA LYS A 24 -11.01 6.43 -3.81
C LYS A 24 -12.31 7.16 -3.53
N GLU A 25 -12.91 6.96 -2.36
CA GLU A 25 -14.11 7.70 -1.90
C GLU A 25 -13.88 9.21 -1.83
N ARG A 26 -12.62 9.64 -1.67
CA ARG A 26 -12.21 11.05 -1.62
C ARG A 26 -11.73 11.59 -2.96
N GLY A 27 -11.81 10.79 -4.03
CA GLY A 27 -11.41 11.18 -5.39
C GLY A 27 -9.92 11.07 -5.67
N TYR A 28 -9.14 10.37 -4.83
CA TYR A 28 -7.71 10.15 -5.05
C TYR A 28 -7.44 8.74 -5.58
N ASP A 29 -6.47 8.65 -6.49
CA ASP A 29 -5.97 7.39 -7.03
C ASP A 29 -4.70 6.95 -6.30
N VAL A 30 -4.88 6.07 -5.31
CA VAL A 30 -3.81 5.47 -4.52
C VAL A 30 -3.66 4.01 -4.94
N SER A 31 -2.42 3.58 -5.15
CA SER A 31 -2.09 2.18 -5.43
C SER A 31 -1.32 1.60 -4.25
N VAL A 32 -1.77 0.44 -3.78
CA VAL A 32 -1.11 -0.34 -2.74
C VAL A 32 -0.72 -1.71 -3.29
N GLU A 33 0.54 -2.05 -3.13
CA GLU A 33 1.13 -3.31 -3.57
C GLU A 33 1.46 -4.19 -2.36
N LEU A 34 1.25 -5.50 -2.53
CA LEU A 34 1.69 -6.50 -1.56
C LEU A 34 2.96 -7.14 -2.07
N GLN A 35 4.04 -7.03 -1.30
CA GLN A 35 5.31 -7.68 -1.62
C GLN A 35 5.58 -8.78 -0.62
N GLU A 36 5.55 -10.02 -1.10
CA GLU A 36 5.90 -11.19 -0.29
C GLU A 36 7.42 -11.38 -0.32
N ALA A 37 8.01 -11.48 0.86
CA ALA A 37 9.39 -11.88 1.06
C ALA A 37 9.39 -13.18 1.89
N GLY A 38 10.24 -14.13 1.48
CA GLY A 38 10.43 -15.38 2.22
C GLY A 38 11.04 -15.15 3.60
N PHE A 39 11.59 -16.22 4.19
CA PHE A 39 12.18 -16.12 5.53
C PHE A 39 13.32 -15.10 5.57
N MET A 40 13.17 -14.09 6.43
CA MET A 40 14.20 -13.09 6.68
C MET A 40 14.93 -13.38 8.01
N PRO A 41 16.22 -13.76 7.97
CA PRO A 41 16.97 -14.18 9.17
C PRO A 41 16.99 -13.14 10.30
N ALA A 42 17.07 -11.86 9.96
CA ALA A 42 17.11 -10.76 10.94
C ALA A 42 15.81 -10.63 11.75
N MET A 43 14.67 -10.93 11.14
CA MET A 43 13.35 -10.86 11.78
C MET A 43 12.85 -12.22 12.28
N ARG A 44 13.51 -13.31 11.86
CA ARG A 44 13.11 -14.70 12.15
C ARG A 44 11.67 -15.00 11.74
N SER A 45 11.21 -14.36 10.66
CA SER A 45 9.86 -14.51 10.13
C SER A 45 9.84 -14.31 8.61
N ALA A 46 8.81 -14.86 7.95
CA ALA A 46 8.44 -14.42 6.60
C ALA A 46 7.70 -13.09 6.70
N ARG A 47 7.78 -12.27 5.64
CA ARG A 47 7.22 -10.92 5.65
C ARG A 47 6.30 -10.70 4.45
N THR A 48 5.17 -10.06 4.70
CA THR A 48 4.32 -9.49 3.66
C THR A 48 4.32 -7.97 3.86
N ASP A 49 4.96 -7.26 2.94
CA ASP A 49 5.02 -5.80 2.96
C ASP A 49 3.81 -5.19 2.26
N VAL A 50 3.27 -4.12 2.83
CA VAL A 50 2.26 -3.27 2.20
C VAL A 50 2.94 -1.98 1.75
N ARG A 51 3.03 -1.75 0.45
CA ARG A 51 3.73 -0.58 -0.14
C ARG A 51 2.76 0.31 -0.88
N SER A 52 2.70 1.60 -0.51
CA SER A 52 1.82 2.58 -1.17
C SER A 52 2.61 3.57 -2.02
N ASN A 53 2.02 4.06 -3.10
CA ASN A 53 2.55 5.16 -3.91
C ASN A 53 2.39 6.56 -3.28
N MET A 54 1.88 6.63 -2.05
CA MET A 54 1.69 7.87 -1.29
C MET A 54 3.02 8.43 -0.78
N VAL A 55 3.09 9.75 -0.60
CA VAL A 55 4.25 10.42 -0.04
C VAL A 55 3.87 10.96 1.34
N ASN A 56 4.59 10.54 2.38
CA ASN A 56 4.29 10.89 3.78
C ASN A 56 2.82 10.60 4.17
N GLY A 57 2.23 9.53 3.61
CA GLY A 57 0.84 9.14 3.86
C GLY A 57 -0.21 9.94 3.09
N MET A 58 0.20 10.87 2.21
CA MET A 58 -0.71 11.66 1.39
C MET A 58 -0.69 11.17 -0.07
N PRO A 59 -1.86 11.08 -0.74
CA PRO A 59 -1.92 10.79 -2.16
C PRO A 59 -1.30 11.93 -2.96
N ARG A 60 -0.62 11.61 -4.06
CA ARG A 60 -0.17 12.63 -5.01
C ARG A 60 -1.40 13.23 -5.71
N PRO A 61 -1.45 14.55 -5.94
CA PRO A 61 -2.49 15.15 -6.78
C PRO A 61 -2.51 14.43 -8.12
N ALA A 62 -3.70 14.11 -8.66
CA ALA A 62 -3.83 13.44 -9.96
C ALA A 62 -3.10 14.19 -11.10
N ASN A 63 -2.83 15.49 -10.90
CA ASN A 63 -2.04 16.34 -11.80
C ASN A 63 -0.52 16.09 -11.80
N ASP A 64 0.05 15.36 -10.84
CA ASP A 64 1.50 15.13 -10.80
C ASP A 64 1.99 14.07 -11.78
N ARG A 65 1.08 13.25 -12.34
CA ARG A 65 1.41 12.42 -13.53
C ARG A 65 1.81 13.28 -14.75
N GLY A 66 1.57 14.59 -14.71
CA GLY A 66 1.97 15.57 -15.74
C GLY A 66 3.24 16.37 -15.43
N GLN A 67 3.90 16.20 -14.27
CA GLN A 67 5.15 16.91 -13.97
C GLN A 67 6.41 16.09 -14.27
N GLU A 68 6.35 14.75 -14.17
CA GLU A 68 7.51 13.88 -14.42
C GLU A 68 7.92 13.81 -15.91
N ARG A 69 7.08 14.33 -16.83
CA ARG A 69 7.41 14.48 -18.27
C ARG A 69 8.06 15.83 -18.62
N ARG A 70 8.32 16.72 -17.65
CA ARG A 70 8.91 18.05 -17.90
C ARG A 70 10.35 18.20 -17.41
N SER A 71 10.94 17.13 -16.90
CA SER A 71 12.31 17.14 -16.36
C SER A 71 13.06 15.85 -16.70
N ALA A 72 13.27 15.59 -18.00
CA ALA A 72 14.38 14.79 -18.54
C ALA A 72 14.42 14.92 -20.07
#